data_AF-A0AAE1G534-F1
#
_entry.id   AF-A0AAE1G534-F1
#
_cell.length_a   1.000
_cell.length_b   1.000
_cell.length_c   1.000
_cell.angle_alpha   90.00
_cell.angle_beta   90.00
_cell.angle_gamma   90.00
#
_symmetry.space_group_name_H-M   'P 1'
#
loop_
_entity.id
_entity.type
_entity.pdbx_description
1 polymer ?
#
loop_
_entity_poly.entity_id
_entity_poly.type
_entity_poly.pdbx_seq_one_letter_code
_entity_poly.pdbx_strand_id
1 'polypeptide(L)'
;MPPRPVSPRRSLTPPPHPSHLTITRPLNARPHMTLYSTRTPQILRPRSSGRATSALRTFSTLAYARLSTPLTSHHTGLATPLIRLWQQRRTECERMSRLDSEEKEELRNLREEVATLRQTQATLRDMREEFNNSVDMLETKVRHLHTNLLKNISENQDLIEDLRQSLSSLETKNVQLEGIVSLISNNNVSENCSRQCDDDPEAQGNQPTLRENYEILRAELGEDSFFHHEGEIFFVNREEKMTWFEGRKWCQARGGDLAHPSGNLRTFLNKDASLVRRYWPVWIGASYSSESEQWQWVTGLSIQDLPWFPGRPSTPLTRYNCLYVSVYGSESYFINIPCNDRYYVMCQF
;
A
#
# COMPACT_ATOMS: atom_id res chain seq x y z
N MET A 1 -51.02 1.48 -14.68
CA MET A 1 -50.15 2.69 -14.70
C MET A 1 -49.17 2.56 -15.86
N PRO A 2 -48.95 3.62 -16.64
CA PRO A 2 -48.12 3.60 -17.85
C PRO A 2 -46.62 3.57 -17.51
N PRO A 3 -45.74 3.20 -18.47
CA PRO A 3 -44.29 3.22 -18.25
C PRO A 3 -43.77 4.65 -18.15
N ARG A 4 -42.77 4.86 -17.28
CA ARG A 4 -42.07 6.14 -17.10
C ARG A 4 -41.29 6.54 -18.38
N PRO A 5 -41.18 7.84 -18.69
CA PRO A 5 -40.42 8.31 -19.84
C PRO A 5 -38.90 8.20 -19.61
N VAL A 6 -38.20 7.73 -20.64
CA VAL A 6 -36.73 7.73 -20.74
C VAL A 6 -36.26 9.17 -21.03
N SER A 7 -35.35 9.70 -20.21
CA SER A 7 -34.68 10.99 -20.47
C SER A 7 -33.48 10.80 -21.42
N PRO A 8 -33.10 11.82 -22.22
CA PRO A 8 -32.09 11.66 -23.27
C PRO A 8 -30.66 11.66 -22.71
N ARG A 9 -29.80 10.85 -23.33
CA ARG A 9 -28.33 10.84 -23.13
C ARG A 9 -27.76 12.25 -23.37
N ARG A 10 -27.07 12.80 -22.39
CA ARG A 10 -26.11 13.90 -22.60
C ARG A 10 -24.84 13.32 -23.21
N SER A 11 -24.49 13.78 -24.41
CA SER A 11 -23.16 13.64 -24.98
C SER A 11 -22.16 14.41 -24.11
N LEU A 12 -21.22 13.69 -23.50
CA LEU A 12 -20.04 14.28 -22.88
C LEU A 12 -19.00 14.50 -23.98
N THR A 13 -18.71 15.76 -24.29
CA THR A 13 -17.50 16.14 -25.01
C THR A 13 -16.27 15.91 -24.10
N PRO A 14 -15.14 15.40 -24.64
CA PRO A 14 -13.93 15.20 -23.84
C PRO A 14 -13.22 16.54 -23.57
N PRO A 15 -12.52 16.69 -22.43
CA PRO A 15 -11.73 17.89 -22.15
C PRO A 15 -10.45 17.89 -23.03
N PRO A 16 -9.89 19.07 -23.35
CA PRO A 16 -8.69 19.15 -24.17
C PRO A 16 -7.44 18.71 -23.39
N HIS A 17 -6.55 18.01 -24.09
CA HIS A 17 -5.21 17.63 -23.61
C HIS A 17 -4.37 18.87 -23.25
N PRO A 18 -3.56 18.81 -22.17
CA PRO A 18 -2.62 19.89 -21.86
C PRO A 18 -1.43 19.83 -22.83
N SER A 19 -1.23 20.93 -23.56
CA SER A 19 -0.07 21.16 -24.41
C SER A 19 1.20 21.30 -23.56
N HIS A 20 2.26 20.68 -24.03
CA HIS A 20 3.63 20.78 -23.52
C HIS A 20 4.06 22.23 -23.27
N LEU A 21 4.41 22.56 -22.02
CA LEU A 21 5.23 23.72 -21.68
C LEU A 21 6.59 23.23 -21.20
N THR A 22 7.56 23.39 -22.10
CA THR A 22 8.98 23.15 -21.92
C THR A 22 9.52 24.11 -20.86
N ILE A 23 9.99 23.59 -19.73
CA ILE A 23 10.72 24.37 -18.73
C ILE A 23 12.17 24.53 -19.22
N THR A 24 12.46 25.64 -19.88
CA THR A 24 13.85 26.09 -20.10
C THR A 24 14.32 26.91 -18.90
N ARG A 25 15.31 26.34 -18.20
CA ARG A 25 16.14 26.95 -17.15
C ARG A 25 16.91 28.16 -17.71
N PRO A 26 16.98 29.32 -17.02
CA PRO A 26 18.03 30.29 -17.30
C PRO A 26 19.21 30.10 -16.35
N LEU A 27 20.38 29.99 -16.96
CA LEU A 27 21.71 30.08 -16.37
C LEU A 27 22.00 31.50 -15.85
N ASN A 28 22.76 31.55 -14.77
CA ASN A 28 23.69 32.60 -14.32
C ASN A 28 23.74 33.91 -15.14
N ALA A 29 23.40 35.02 -14.49
CA ALA A 29 24.03 36.32 -14.76
C ALA A 29 24.12 37.13 -13.46
N ARG A 30 25.35 37.27 -12.93
CA ARG A 30 25.70 38.33 -11.97
C ARG A 30 25.63 39.68 -12.69
N PRO A 31 25.24 40.77 -12.01
CA PRO A 31 25.74 42.08 -12.38
C PRO A 31 26.73 42.58 -11.33
N HIS A 32 27.90 42.96 -11.85
CA HIS A 32 28.89 43.76 -11.17
C HIS A 32 28.34 45.17 -10.86
N MET A 33 28.80 45.65 -9.72
CA MET A 33 28.68 46.97 -9.15
C MET A 33 29.35 48.03 -10.04
N THR A 34 28.62 49.08 -10.43
CA THR A 34 29.21 50.39 -10.75
C THR A 34 28.26 51.52 -10.37
N LEU A 35 28.86 52.53 -9.75
CA LEU A 35 28.28 53.65 -9.03
C LEU A 35 27.63 54.68 -9.96
N TYR A 36 26.44 55.19 -9.62
CA TYR A 36 26.09 56.60 -9.82
C TYR A 36 25.17 57.12 -8.70
N SER A 37 25.61 58.27 -8.19
CA SER A 37 25.08 59.13 -7.13
C SER A 37 23.55 59.33 -7.12
N THR A 38 22.92 59.00 -6.00
CA THR A 38 21.75 59.73 -5.49
C THR A 38 22.04 60.21 -4.07
N ARG A 39 22.14 61.54 -3.93
CA ARG A 39 22.25 62.23 -2.64
C ARG A 39 21.05 61.87 -1.77
N THR A 40 21.29 61.06 -0.74
CA THR A 40 20.37 60.87 0.38
C THR A 40 20.48 62.09 1.29
N PRO A 41 19.38 62.78 1.65
CA PRO A 41 19.43 63.81 2.69
C PRO A 41 19.80 63.13 4.01
N GLN A 42 20.88 63.59 4.64
CA GLN A 42 21.25 63.15 5.98
C GLN A 42 20.14 63.57 6.95
N ILE A 43 19.25 62.64 7.27
CA ILE A 43 18.42 62.74 8.48
C ILE A 43 19.37 62.42 9.64
N LEU A 44 19.84 63.49 10.28
CA LEU A 44 20.56 63.45 11.54
C LEU A 44 19.75 62.61 12.55
N ARG A 45 20.24 61.41 12.86
CA ARG A 45 19.75 60.60 13.99
C ARG A 45 19.81 61.45 15.26
N PRO A 46 18.71 61.60 16.03
CA PRO A 46 18.82 62.15 17.37
C PRO A 46 19.64 61.16 18.22
N ARG A 47 20.83 61.60 18.61
CA ARG A 47 21.69 60.94 19.59
C ARG A 47 20.90 60.78 20.89
N SER A 48 20.62 59.53 21.28
CA SER A 48 20.35 59.08 22.65
C SER A 48 19.46 59.99 23.51
N SER A 49 18.19 59.60 23.65
CA SER A 49 17.23 60.16 24.63
C SER A 49 17.66 60.00 26.11
N GLY A 50 18.82 59.41 26.40
CA GLY A 50 19.39 59.33 27.76
C GLY A 50 20.09 60.60 28.26
N ARG A 51 20.40 61.60 27.41
CA ARG A 51 21.05 62.86 27.86
C ARG A 51 20.08 64.02 28.10
N ALA A 52 18.88 63.99 27.53
CA ALA A 52 17.92 65.10 27.65
C ALA A 52 17.29 65.19 29.05
N THR A 53 17.03 64.05 29.72
CA THR A 53 16.51 64.01 31.09
C THR A 53 17.54 64.47 32.13
N SER A 54 18.84 64.21 31.89
CA SER A 54 19.93 64.74 32.73
C SER A 54 20.17 66.23 32.48
N ALA A 55 20.13 66.70 31.23
CA ALA A 55 20.32 68.10 30.87
C ALA A 55 19.18 69.01 31.38
N LEU A 56 17.93 68.52 31.35
CA LEU A 56 16.77 69.24 31.89
C LEU A 56 16.78 69.31 33.43
N ARG A 57 17.29 68.28 34.12
CA ARG A 57 17.51 68.35 35.58
C ARG A 57 18.58 69.36 35.96
N THR A 58 19.65 69.50 35.17
CA THR A 58 20.70 70.51 35.39
C THR A 58 20.28 71.95 35.03
N PHE A 59 19.42 72.15 34.02
CA PHE A 59 18.91 73.49 33.70
C PHE A 59 17.89 74.00 34.73
N SER A 60 17.09 73.12 35.31
CA SER A 60 16.17 73.43 36.43
C SER A 60 16.93 73.93 37.68
N THR A 61 18.07 73.31 38.00
CA THR A 61 18.90 73.70 39.16
C THR A 61 19.74 74.97 38.90
N LEU A 62 20.23 75.19 37.67
CA LEU A 62 20.99 76.41 37.32
C LEU A 62 20.10 77.66 37.15
N ALA A 63 18.82 77.52 36.78
CA ALA A 63 17.90 78.65 36.69
C ALA A 63 17.44 79.16 38.07
N TYR A 64 17.30 78.26 39.06
CA TYR A 64 17.03 78.66 40.45
C TYR A 64 18.23 79.34 41.12
N ALA A 65 19.46 79.00 40.71
CA ALA A 65 20.69 79.53 41.30
C ALA A 65 21.15 80.90 40.75
N ARG A 66 20.50 81.46 39.73
CA ARG A 66 20.83 82.79 39.15
C ARG A 66 19.72 83.84 39.25
N LEU A 67 18.68 83.61 40.04
CA LEU A 67 17.61 84.57 40.31
C LEU A 67 17.65 85.19 41.72
N SER A 68 18.74 84.97 42.47
CA SER A 68 18.96 85.51 43.82
C SER A 68 19.82 86.79 43.84
N THR A 69 19.82 87.58 42.76
CA THR A 69 20.35 88.96 42.74
C THR A 69 19.21 89.93 42.44
N PRO A 70 19.05 91.04 43.18
CA PRO A 70 17.92 91.96 42.99
C PRO A 70 18.06 92.66 41.63
N LEU A 71 17.18 92.31 40.69
CA LEU A 71 17.05 92.98 39.39
C LEU A 71 16.37 94.34 39.59
N THR A 72 17.09 95.42 39.30
CA THR A 72 16.58 96.78 39.23
C THR A 72 15.46 96.91 38.19
N SER A 73 14.51 97.80 38.48
CA SER A 73 13.12 97.87 38.02
C SER A 73 12.83 98.17 36.53
N HIS A 74 13.70 97.79 35.60
CA HIS A 74 13.47 97.98 34.15
C HIS A 74 13.42 96.70 33.30
N HIS A 75 13.58 95.50 33.90
CA HIS A 75 13.56 94.22 33.16
C HIS A 75 12.32 93.33 33.41
N THR A 76 11.34 93.79 34.20
CA THR A 76 10.14 93.03 34.56
C THR A 76 9.16 92.83 33.40
N GLY A 77 9.24 93.64 32.34
CA GLY A 77 8.37 93.50 31.15
C GLY A 77 8.69 92.29 30.25
N LEU A 78 9.95 91.82 30.24
CA LEU A 78 10.42 90.74 29.36
C LEU A 78 10.46 89.36 30.04
N ALA A 79 10.47 89.30 31.38
CA ALA A 79 10.54 88.05 32.13
C ALA A 79 9.26 87.19 31.96
N THR A 80 8.08 87.81 32.03
CA THR A 80 6.79 87.10 31.91
C THR A 80 6.58 86.47 30.52
N PRO A 81 6.83 87.18 29.39
CA PRO A 81 6.80 86.57 28.05
C PRO A 81 7.78 85.39 27.89
N LEU A 82 8.99 85.50 28.41
CA LEU A 82 10.00 84.43 28.33
C LEU A 82 9.61 83.20 29.15
N ILE A 83 9.04 83.38 30.34
CA ILE A 83 8.51 82.28 31.16
C ILE A 83 7.35 81.58 30.44
N ARG A 84 6.43 82.34 29.83
CA ARG A 84 5.31 81.77 29.04
C ARG A 84 5.81 80.97 27.84
N LEU A 85 6.79 81.50 27.09
CA LEU A 85 7.41 80.78 25.97
C LEU A 85 8.14 79.52 26.42
N TRP A 86 8.83 79.55 27.57
CA TRP A 86 9.47 78.37 28.13
C TRP A 86 8.45 77.31 28.56
N GLN A 87 7.37 77.71 29.24
CA GLN A 87 6.29 76.81 29.62
C GLN A 87 5.63 76.17 28.39
N GLN A 88 5.33 76.97 27.35
CA GLN A 88 4.78 76.48 26.09
C GLN A 88 5.74 75.49 25.39
N ARG A 89 7.04 75.79 25.36
CA ARG A 89 8.04 74.91 24.76
C ARG A 89 8.23 73.62 25.56
N ARG A 90 8.12 73.69 26.88
CA ARG A 90 8.14 72.52 27.77
C ARG A 90 6.94 71.62 27.53
N THR A 91 5.72 72.17 27.48
CA THR A 91 4.51 71.39 27.21
C THR A 91 4.58 70.74 25.83
N GLU A 92 5.15 71.43 24.84
CA GLU A 92 5.33 70.89 23.50
C GLU A 92 6.38 69.76 23.45
N CYS A 93 7.49 69.88 24.18
CA CYS A 93 8.45 68.80 24.35
C CYS A 93 7.85 67.58 25.08
N GLU A 94 7.05 67.80 26.12
CA GLU A 94 6.34 66.73 26.85
C GLU A 94 5.29 66.04 25.95
N ARG A 95 4.61 66.80 25.08
CA ARG A 95 3.70 66.26 24.05
C ARG A 95 4.45 65.39 23.04
N MET A 96 5.56 65.88 22.49
CA MET A 96 6.38 65.13 21.53
C MET A 96 6.98 63.87 22.14
N SER A 97 7.42 63.91 23.40
CA SER A 97 7.94 62.71 24.08
C SER A 97 6.86 61.65 24.32
N ARG A 98 5.61 62.06 24.56
CA ARG A 98 4.47 61.12 24.68
C ARG A 98 4.16 60.45 23.35
N LEU A 99 4.10 61.22 22.27
CA LEU A 99 3.90 60.66 20.92
C LEU A 99 5.01 59.68 20.53
N ASP A 100 6.28 60.00 20.81
CA ASP A 100 7.41 59.08 20.57
C ASP A 100 7.31 57.80 21.42
N SER A 101 6.78 57.89 22.65
CA SER A 101 6.55 56.69 23.47
C SER A 101 5.38 55.84 22.97
N GLU A 102 4.30 56.46 22.48
CA GLU A 102 3.15 55.77 21.90
C GLU A 102 3.55 55.05 20.60
N GLU A 103 4.27 55.73 19.70
CA GLU A 103 4.77 55.13 18.45
C GLU A 103 5.72 53.94 18.71
N LYS A 104 6.57 54.04 19.74
CA LYS A 104 7.46 52.93 20.14
C LYS A 104 6.69 51.73 20.69
N GLU A 105 5.62 51.98 21.43
CA GLU A 105 4.77 50.92 21.98
C GLU A 105 3.96 50.23 20.88
N GLU A 106 3.41 50.99 19.94
CA GLU A 106 2.77 50.44 18.74
C GLU A 106 3.75 49.59 17.92
N LEU A 107 4.97 50.08 17.71
CA LEU A 107 6.01 49.33 17.00
C LEU A 107 6.42 48.05 17.74
N ARG A 108 6.41 48.06 19.08
CA ARG A 108 6.67 46.87 19.89
C ARG A 108 5.56 45.84 19.72
N ASN A 109 4.30 46.26 19.81
CA ASN A 109 3.14 45.40 19.64
C ASN A 109 3.11 44.79 18.22
N LEU A 110 3.36 45.59 17.19
CA LEU A 110 3.45 45.12 15.81
C LEU A 110 4.59 44.10 15.61
N ARG A 111 5.72 44.25 16.29
CA ARG A 111 6.83 43.27 16.21
C ARG A 111 6.45 41.94 16.86
N GLU A 112 5.75 41.99 17.98
CA GLU A 112 5.23 40.79 18.65
C GLU A 112 4.20 40.07 17.77
N GLU A 113 3.28 40.82 17.15
CA GLU A 113 2.31 40.26 16.19
C GLU A 113 2.99 39.65 14.95
N VAL A 114 4.02 40.30 14.39
CA VAL A 114 4.79 39.73 13.28
C VAL A 114 5.53 38.45 13.72
N ALA A 115 6.01 38.38 14.96
CA ALA A 115 6.65 37.18 15.48
C ALA A 115 5.65 36.01 15.61
N THR A 116 4.45 36.27 16.14
CA THR A 116 3.40 35.24 16.24
C THR A 116 2.93 34.79 14.87
N LEU A 117 2.73 35.71 13.92
CA LEU A 117 2.36 35.37 12.54
C LEU A 117 3.41 34.50 11.85
N ARG A 118 4.70 34.76 12.07
CA ARG A 118 5.79 33.92 11.54
C ARG A 118 5.77 32.52 12.15
N GLN A 119 5.48 32.39 13.43
CA GLN A 119 5.36 31.10 14.09
C GLN A 119 4.17 30.31 13.53
N THR A 120 3.00 30.95 13.39
CA THR A 120 1.82 30.34 12.77
C THR A 120 2.07 29.94 11.31
N GLN A 121 2.83 30.74 10.56
CA GLN A 121 3.21 30.39 9.20
C GLN A 121 4.12 29.15 9.14
N ALA A 122 5.04 29.01 10.10
CA ALA A 122 5.89 27.82 10.21
C ALA A 122 5.07 26.57 10.53
N THR A 123 4.18 26.62 11.53
CA THR A 123 3.33 25.48 11.87
C THR A 123 2.40 25.07 10.73
N LEU A 124 1.83 26.04 9.99
CA LEU A 124 1.04 25.75 8.79
C LEU A 124 1.86 25.10 7.68
N ARG A 125 3.15 25.44 7.56
CA ARG A 125 4.05 24.79 6.59
C ARG A 125 4.31 23.34 6.99
N ASP A 126 4.58 23.09 8.26
CA ASP A 126 4.85 21.74 8.78
C ASP A 126 3.63 20.83 8.62
N MET A 127 2.43 21.31 9.01
CA MET A 127 1.17 20.57 8.80
C MET A 127 0.90 20.27 7.32
N ARG A 128 1.25 21.19 6.42
CA ARG A 128 1.12 20.95 4.97
C ARG A 128 2.07 19.86 4.48
N GLU A 129 3.30 19.80 5.01
CA GLU A 129 4.25 18.73 4.68
C GLU A 129 3.77 17.37 5.20
N GLU A 130 3.26 17.30 6.43
CA GLU A 130 2.66 16.07 6.97
C GLU A 130 1.46 15.59 6.15
N PHE A 131 0.59 16.52 5.76
CA PHE A 131 -0.54 16.22 4.88
C PHE A 131 -0.07 15.68 3.52
N ASN A 132 0.92 16.33 2.90
CA ASN A 132 1.47 15.89 1.62
C ASN A 132 2.11 14.49 1.71
N ASN A 133 2.83 14.19 2.80
CA ASN A 133 3.38 12.85 3.03
C ASN A 133 2.27 11.79 3.14
N SER A 134 1.16 12.14 3.81
CA SER A 134 0.00 11.25 3.92
C SER A 134 -0.68 11.02 2.56
N VAL A 135 -0.78 12.06 1.73
CA VAL A 135 -1.30 11.97 0.37
C VAL A 135 -0.40 11.07 -0.48
N ASP A 136 0.92 11.26 -0.48
CA ASP A 136 1.84 10.43 -1.28
C ASP A 136 1.81 8.94 -0.87
N MET A 137 1.71 8.67 0.44
CA MET A 137 1.49 7.31 0.94
C MET A 137 0.18 6.71 0.41
N LEU A 138 -0.92 7.48 0.45
CA LEU A 138 -2.22 7.04 -0.06
C LEU A 138 -2.18 6.79 -1.56
N GLU A 139 -1.57 7.69 -2.34
CA GLU A 139 -1.40 7.50 -3.78
C GLU A 139 -0.60 6.24 -4.09
N THR A 140 0.46 5.97 -3.33
CA THR A 140 1.26 4.74 -3.49
C THR A 140 0.43 3.49 -3.21
N LYS A 141 -0.40 3.51 -2.15
CA LYS A 141 -1.33 2.39 -1.85
C LYS A 141 -2.36 2.21 -2.96
N VAL A 142 -2.93 3.30 -3.46
CA VAL A 142 -3.90 3.26 -4.58
C VAL A 142 -3.25 2.70 -5.84
N ARG A 143 -2.03 3.14 -6.18
CA ARG A 143 -1.26 2.59 -7.32
C ARG A 143 -1.04 1.09 -7.17
N HIS A 144 -0.61 0.63 -6.00
CA HIS A 144 -0.38 -0.79 -5.75
C HIS A 144 -1.67 -1.63 -5.85
N LEU A 145 -2.77 -1.14 -5.27
CA LEU A 145 -4.07 -1.79 -5.38
C LEU A 145 -4.54 -1.85 -6.85
N HIS A 146 -4.35 -0.76 -7.60
CA HIS A 146 -4.71 -0.70 -9.01
C HIS A 146 -3.90 -1.70 -9.84
N THR A 147 -2.58 -1.79 -9.64
CA THR A 147 -1.74 -2.76 -10.37
C THR A 147 -2.11 -4.20 -10.04
N ASN A 148 -2.40 -4.51 -8.77
CA ASN A 148 -2.83 -5.84 -8.36
C ASN A 148 -4.19 -6.20 -8.97
N LEU A 149 -5.12 -5.24 -9.00
CA LEU A 149 -6.43 -5.44 -9.62
C LEU A 149 -6.30 -5.71 -11.13
N LEU A 150 -5.49 -4.93 -11.85
CA LEU A 150 -5.24 -5.15 -13.28
C LEU A 150 -4.64 -6.52 -13.55
N LYS A 151 -3.68 -6.96 -12.72
CA LYS A 151 -3.09 -8.28 -12.83
C LYS A 151 -4.13 -9.39 -12.64
N ASN A 152 -4.95 -9.29 -11.59
CA ASN A 152 -6.02 -10.26 -11.34
C ASN A 152 -7.07 -10.29 -12.48
N ILE A 153 -7.38 -9.12 -13.06
CA ILE A 153 -8.28 -9.05 -14.22
C ILE A 153 -7.66 -9.77 -15.42
N SER A 154 -6.37 -9.54 -15.71
CA SER A 154 -5.66 -10.23 -16.79
C SER A 154 -5.64 -11.74 -16.60
N GLU A 155 -5.28 -12.22 -15.40
CA GLU A 155 -5.25 -13.65 -15.08
C GLU A 155 -6.64 -14.30 -15.24
N ASN A 156 -7.70 -13.60 -14.83
CA ASN A 156 -9.07 -14.07 -15.05
C ASN A 156 -9.48 -14.06 -16.53
N GLN A 157 -8.98 -13.12 -17.33
CA GLN A 157 -9.24 -13.08 -18.77
C GLN A 157 -8.58 -14.26 -19.48
N ASP A 158 -7.34 -14.60 -19.12
CA ASP A 158 -6.62 -15.75 -19.67
C ASP A 158 -7.37 -17.06 -19.34
N LEU A 159 -7.81 -17.21 -18.09
CA LEU A 159 -8.60 -18.38 -17.67
C LEU A 159 -9.93 -18.51 -18.43
N ILE A 160 -10.62 -17.39 -18.68
CA ILE A 160 -11.86 -17.41 -19.48
C ILE A 160 -11.58 -17.89 -20.90
N GLU A 161 -10.44 -17.52 -21.47
CA GLU A 161 -10.06 -17.94 -22.82
C GLU A 161 -9.71 -19.43 -22.88
N ASP A 162 -8.98 -19.95 -21.89
CA ASP A 162 -8.68 -21.38 -21.79
C ASP A 162 -9.95 -22.24 -21.64
N LEU A 163 -10.91 -21.77 -20.85
CA LEU A 163 -12.21 -22.41 -20.71
C LEU A 163 -13.00 -22.40 -22.03
N ARG A 164 -12.93 -21.32 -22.81
CA ARG A 164 -13.56 -21.26 -24.14
C ARG A 164 -12.94 -22.26 -25.12
N GLN A 165 -11.62 -22.39 -25.11
CA GLN A 165 -10.93 -23.37 -25.96
C GLN A 165 -11.32 -24.80 -25.58
N SER A 166 -11.37 -25.09 -24.28
CA SER A 166 -11.81 -26.39 -23.76
C SER A 166 -13.26 -26.70 -24.14
N LEU A 167 -14.17 -25.72 -24.04
CA LEU A 167 -15.56 -25.85 -24.46
C LEU A 167 -15.66 -26.19 -25.95
N SER A 168 -14.94 -25.47 -26.82
CA SER A 168 -14.93 -25.72 -28.26
C SER A 168 -14.44 -27.13 -28.62
N SER A 169 -13.44 -27.64 -27.91
CA SER A 169 -12.96 -29.02 -28.06
C SER A 169 -14.04 -30.04 -27.67
N LEU A 170 -14.73 -29.82 -26.55
CA LEU A 170 -15.82 -30.68 -26.09
C LEU A 170 -17.01 -30.67 -27.05
N GLU A 171 -17.39 -29.50 -27.57
CA GLU A 171 -18.44 -29.37 -28.60
C GLU A 171 -18.08 -30.19 -29.84
N THR A 172 -16.82 -30.12 -30.29
CA THR A 172 -16.34 -30.91 -31.43
C THR A 172 -16.45 -32.42 -31.16
N LYS A 173 -16.05 -32.87 -29.97
CA LYS A 173 -16.18 -34.28 -29.56
C LYS A 173 -17.64 -34.72 -29.48
N ASN A 174 -18.54 -33.83 -29.04
CA ASN A 174 -19.96 -34.13 -28.96
C ASN A 174 -20.57 -34.34 -30.36
N VAL A 175 -20.21 -33.48 -31.34
CA VAL A 175 -20.61 -33.66 -32.75
C VAL A 175 -20.10 -34.99 -33.32
N GLN A 176 -18.86 -35.37 -32.99
CA GLN A 176 -18.31 -36.68 -33.40
C GLN A 176 -19.10 -37.86 -32.81
N LEU A 177 -19.45 -37.78 -31.52
CA LEU A 177 -20.25 -38.80 -30.85
C LEU A 177 -21.65 -38.92 -31.46
N GLU A 178 -22.31 -37.79 -31.76
CA GLU A 178 -23.61 -37.78 -32.44
C GLU A 178 -23.54 -38.46 -33.81
N GLY A 179 -22.45 -38.24 -34.56
CA GLY A 179 -22.18 -38.94 -35.82
C GLY A 179 -22.04 -40.46 -35.65
N ILE A 180 -21.30 -40.91 -34.63
CA ILE A 180 -21.14 -42.34 -34.32
C ILE A 180 -22.49 -42.97 -33.93
N VAL A 181 -23.28 -42.30 -33.09
CA VAL A 181 -24.61 -42.77 -32.69
C VAL A 181 -25.54 -42.93 -33.90
N SER A 182 -25.47 -42.01 -34.87
CA SER A 182 -26.19 -42.15 -36.14
C SER A 182 -25.74 -43.36 -36.96
N LEU A 183 -24.44 -43.63 -37.04
CA LEU A 183 -23.90 -44.81 -37.74
C LEU A 183 -24.33 -46.12 -37.07
N ILE A 184 -24.32 -46.18 -35.74
CA ILE A 184 -24.80 -47.34 -34.98
C ILE A 184 -26.30 -47.55 -35.21
N SER A 185 -27.09 -46.49 -35.23
CA SER A 185 -28.55 -46.60 -35.43
C SER A 185 -28.92 -47.08 -36.85
N ASN A 186 -28.07 -46.81 -37.85
CA ASN A 186 -28.28 -47.22 -39.23
C ASN A 186 -27.77 -48.64 -39.53
N ASN A 187 -26.86 -49.17 -38.71
CA ASN A 187 -26.46 -50.57 -38.76
C ASN A 187 -27.40 -51.34 -37.84
N ASN A 188 -28.34 -52.12 -38.38
CA ASN A 188 -29.21 -53.02 -37.63
C ASN A 188 -28.39 -54.12 -36.89
N VAL A 189 -27.66 -53.76 -35.84
CA VAL A 189 -26.99 -54.68 -34.92
C VAL A 189 -28.04 -55.21 -33.95
N SER A 190 -28.96 -56.01 -34.47
CA SER A 190 -29.91 -56.79 -33.66
C SER A 190 -30.11 -58.21 -34.18
N GLU A 191 -29.37 -58.66 -35.20
CA GLU A 191 -29.28 -60.08 -35.50
C GLU A 191 -27.83 -60.43 -35.77
N ASN A 192 -27.33 -61.42 -35.02
CA ASN A 192 -26.04 -62.10 -35.19
C ASN A 192 -24.86 -61.65 -34.31
N CYS A 193 -25.07 -61.55 -32.99
CA CYS A 193 -23.99 -61.84 -32.04
C CYS A 193 -24.47 -62.81 -30.95
N SER A 194 -24.71 -64.06 -31.35
CA SER A 194 -24.98 -65.20 -30.45
C SER A 194 -24.21 -66.48 -30.82
N ARG A 195 -23.14 -66.39 -31.60
CA ARG A 195 -22.21 -67.51 -31.78
C ARG A 195 -20.80 -66.95 -31.88
N GLN A 196 -19.93 -67.41 -30.98
CA GLN A 196 -18.52 -67.06 -30.86
C GLN A 196 -18.19 -65.80 -30.03
N CYS A 197 -18.39 -65.90 -28.71
CA CYS A 197 -17.59 -65.16 -27.73
C CYS A 197 -17.18 -66.12 -26.59
N ASP A 198 -16.59 -67.26 -26.96
CA ASP A 198 -15.76 -68.05 -26.06
C ASP A 198 -14.35 -67.98 -26.67
N ASP A 199 -13.38 -67.61 -25.83
CA ASP A 199 -11.94 -67.39 -26.09
C ASP A 199 -11.53 -66.02 -26.66
N ASP A 200 -11.53 -64.98 -25.81
CA ASP A 200 -10.55 -63.88 -25.92
C ASP A 200 -10.07 -63.42 -24.53
N PRO A 201 -8.82 -63.71 -24.10
CA PRO A 201 -8.31 -63.39 -22.76
C PRO A 201 -7.85 -61.94 -22.55
N GLU A 202 -8.05 -61.02 -23.50
CA GLU A 202 -7.51 -59.65 -23.41
C GLU A 202 -8.59 -58.57 -23.33
N ALA A 203 -9.37 -58.60 -22.24
CA ALA A 203 -10.20 -57.47 -21.83
C ALA A 203 -9.99 -57.07 -20.36
N GLN A 204 -8.77 -57.25 -19.87
CA GLN A 204 -8.24 -56.49 -18.73
C GLN A 204 -7.25 -55.49 -19.30
N GLY A 205 -7.76 -54.31 -19.70
CA GLY A 205 -6.90 -53.17 -19.98
C GLY A 205 -6.16 -52.84 -18.69
N ASN A 206 -4.88 -53.20 -18.62
CA ASN A 206 -4.02 -52.91 -17.48
C ASN A 206 -4.06 -51.41 -17.20
N GLN A 207 -4.68 -51.03 -16.08
CA GLN A 207 -4.52 -49.70 -15.54
C GLN A 207 -3.03 -49.51 -15.25
N PRO A 208 -2.39 -48.41 -15.69
CA PRO A 208 -0.96 -48.23 -15.46
C PRO A 208 -0.67 -48.30 -13.97
N THR A 209 0.37 -49.03 -13.61
CA THR A 209 0.89 -49.08 -12.25
C THR A 209 1.31 -47.69 -11.77
N LEU A 210 1.42 -47.52 -10.45
CA LEU A 210 1.95 -46.31 -9.80
C LEU A 210 3.23 -45.80 -10.49
N ARG A 211 4.13 -46.73 -10.80
CA ARG A 211 5.41 -46.47 -11.46
C ARG A 211 5.24 -46.02 -12.91
N GLU A 212 4.36 -46.66 -13.68
CA GLU A 212 4.09 -46.27 -15.07
C GLU A 212 3.44 -44.89 -15.14
N ASN A 213 2.50 -44.58 -14.23
CA ASN A 213 1.91 -43.25 -14.15
C ASN A 213 2.96 -42.17 -13.83
N TYR A 214 3.88 -42.48 -12.91
CA TYR A 214 5.00 -41.59 -12.61
C TYR A 214 5.92 -41.37 -13.81
N GLU A 215 6.27 -42.43 -14.56
CA GLU A 215 7.14 -42.33 -15.73
C GLU A 215 6.50 -41.48 -16.85
N ILE A 216 5.18 -41.57 -17.03
CA ILE A 216 4.41 -40.71 -17.94
C ILE A 216 4.48 -39.25 -17.48
N LEU A 217 4.16 -38.97 -16.21
CA LEU A 217 4.17 -37.60 -15.65
C LEU A 217 5.57 -36.98 -15.68
N ARG A 218 6.61 -37.77 -15.42
CA ARG A 218 8.01 -37.35 -15.54
C ARG A 218 8.34 -36.93 -16.97
N ALA A 219 7.91 -37.69 -17.96
CA ALA A 219 8.16 -37.38 -19.37
C ALA A 219 7.43 -36.09 -19.80
N GLU A 220 6.23 -35.83 -19.27
CA GLU A 220 5.44 -34.63 -19.57
C GLU A 220 6.00 -33.36 -18.87
N LEU A 221 6.39 -33.47 -17.60
CA LEU A 221 6.67 -32.32 -16.73
C LEU A 221 8.17 -32.03 -16.52
N GLY A 222 9.05 -32.96 -16.91
CA GLY A 222 10.50 -32.90 -16.72
C GLY A 222 10.96 -33.23 -15.30
N GLU A 223 12.20 -33.71 -15.16
CA GLU A 223 12.76 -34.19 -13.89
C GLU A 223 12.77 -33.11 -12.79
N ASP A 224 13.07 -31.87 -13.14
CA ASP A 224 13.17 -30.73 -12.21
C ASP A 224 11.83 -30.36 -11.56
N SER A 225 10.73 -30.97 -12.01
CA SER A 225 9.40 -30.75 -11.43
C SER A 225 9.12 -31.58 -10.19
N PHE A 226 9.95 -32.59 -9.91
CA PHE A 226 9.77 -33.53 -8.80
C PHE A 226 10.85 -33.35 -7.73
N PHE A 227 10.53 -33.72 -6.50
CA PHE A 227 11.50 -33.83 -5.43
C PHE A 227 11.27 -35.10 -4.61
N HIS A 228 12.33 -35.58 -3.97
CA HIS A 228 12.30 -36.82 -3.20
C HIS A 228 12.42 -36.53 -1.71
N HIS A 229 11.66 -37.27 -0.89
CA HIS A 229 11.78 -37.26 0.56
C HIS A 229 11.55 -38.67 1.09
N GLU A 230 12.51 -39.21 1.85
CA GLU A 230 12.43 -40.56 2.43
C GLU A 230 12.12 -41.68 1.41
N GLY A 231 12.61 -41.53 0.17
CA GLY A 231 12.38 -42.48 -0.92
C GLY A 231 11.09 -42.26 -1.70
N GLU A 232 10.19 -41.42 -1.20
CA GLU A 232 8.91 -41.07 -1.82
C GLU A 232 9.08 -39.90 -2.79
N ILE A 233 8.20 -39.83 -3.80
CA ILE A 233 8.26 -38.82 -4.86
C ILE A 233 7.15 -37.80 -4.67
N PHE A 234 7.49 -36.52 -4.76
CA PHE A 234 6.55 -35.42 -4.59
C PHE A 234 6.55 -34.50 -5.80
N PHE A 235 5.37 -33.99 -6.10
CA PHE A 235 5.13 -33.05 -7.19
C PHE A 235 4.13 -31.99 -6.75
N VAL A 236 4.35 -30.74 -7.14
CA VAL A 236 3.35 -29.67 -6.97
C VAL A 236 2.73 -29.33 -8.31
N ASN A 237 1.41 -29.48 -8.40
CA ASN A 237 0.65 -28.95 -9.52
C ASN A 237 0.58 -27.42 -9.40
N ARG A 238 1.03 -26.73 -10.45
CA ARG A 238 1.13 -25.26 -10.52
C ARG A 238 0.16 -24.66 -11.53
N GLU A 239 -0.63 -25.48 -12.22
CA GLU A 239 -1.52 -25.05 -13.29
C GLU A 239 -2.78 -24.42 -12.72
N GLU A 240 -3.43 -25.11 -11.77
CA GLU A 240 -4.69 -24.67 -11.21
C GLU A 240 -4.72 -24.76 -9.68
N LYS A 241 -5.34 -23.76 -9.05
CA LYS A 241 -5.72 -23.84 -7.64
C LYS A 241 -7.06 -24.54 -7.51
N MET A 242 -7.12 -25.49 -6.59
CA MET A 242 -8.30 -26.33 -6.38
C MET A 242 -8.61 -26.48 -4.90
N THR A 243 -9.84 -26.89 -4.59
CA THR A 243 -10.21 -27.27 -3.22
C THR A 243 -9.42 -28.48 -2.76
N TRP A 244 -9.35 -28.72 -1.45
CA TRP A 244 -8.65 -29.91 -0.94
C TRP A 244 -9.22 -31.21 -1.53
N PHE A 245 -10.55 -31.28 -1.68
CA PHE A 245 -11.23 -32.46 -2.23
C PHE A 245 -10.94 -32.66 -3.73
N GLU A 246 -10.96 -31.58 -4.52
CA GLU A 246 -10.60 -31.62 -5.93
C GLU A 246 -9.12 -31.99 -6.09
N GLY A 247 -8.26 -31.47 -5.23
CA GLY A 247 -6.83 -31.79 -5.17
C GLY A 247 -6.53 -33.26 -4.98
N ARG A 248 -7.23 -33.86 -4.03
CA ARG A 248 -7.15 -35.30 -3.79
C ARG A 248 -7.50 -36.10 -5.03
N LYS A 249 -8.66 -35.80 -5.63
CA LYS A 249 -9.10 -36.47 -6.86
C LYS A 249 -8.11 -36.27 -8.01
N TRP A 250 -7.52 -35.08 -8.11
CA TRP A 250 -6.55 -34.75 -9.15
C TRP A 250 -5.27 -35.59 -9.06
N CYS A 251 -4.74 -35.74 -7.84
CA CYS A 251 -3.58 -36.61 -7.60
C CYS A 251 -3.92 -38.09 -7.86
N GLN A 252 -5.09 -38.54 -7.39
CA GLN A 252 -5.57 -39.92 -7.58
C GLN A 252 -5.80 -40.29 -9.04
N ALA A 253 -6.33 -39.38 -9.85
CA ALA A 253 -6.50 -39.58 -11.30
C ALA A 253 -5.17 -39.77 -12.04
N ARG A 254 -4.06 -39.39 -11.41
CA ARG A 254 -2.69 -39.51 -11.91
C ARG A 254 -1.91 -40.66 -11.26
N GLY A 255 -2.58 -41.48 -10.46
CA GLY A 255 -1.96 -42.60 -9.78
C GLY A 255 -1.25 -42.24 -8.48
N GLY A 256 -1.38 -41.03 -7.94
CA GLY A 256 -0.85 -40.66 -6.62
C GLY A 256 -1.95 -40.40 -5.60
N ASP A 257 -1.64 -39.74 -4.49
CA ASP A 257 -2.63 -39.08 -3.62
C ASP A 257 -2.05 -37.73 -3.16
N LEU A 258 -2.80 -36.92 -2.42
CA LEU A 258 -2.23 -35.72 -1.79
C LEU A 258 -1.08 -36.10 -0.86
N ALA A 259 -0.06 -35.27 -0.82
CA ALA A 259 1.19 -35.54 -0.11
C ALA A 259 0.97 -35.86 1.39
N HIS A 260 1.47 -37.02 1.81
CA HIS A 260 1.45 -37.50 3.19
C HIS A 260 2.87 -37.91 3.61
N PRO A 261 3.79 -36.94 3.76
CA PRO A 261 5.21 -37.21 3.98
C PRO A 261 5.44 -38.09 5.21
N SER A 262 6.27 -39.11 5.03
CA SER A 262 6.75 -39.99 6.10
C SER A 262 7.93 -39.34 6.84
N GLY A 263 8.36 -39.95 7.94
CA GLY A 263 9.55 -39.51 8.66
C GLY A 263 9.38 -38.16 9.38
N ASN A 264 10.45 -37.37 9.41
CA ASN A 264 10.47 -36.12 10.17
C ASN A 264 9.86 -34.96 9.38
N LEU A 265 8.66 -34.53 9.80
CA LEU A 265 7.90 -33.47 9.13
C LEU A 265 8.63 -32.12 9.12
N ARG A 266 9.46 -31.80 10.12
CA ARG A 266 10.26 -30.56 10.12
C ARG A 266 11.34 -30.60 9.05
N THR A 267 11.96 -31.76 8.84
CA THR A 267 12.93 -31.98 7.75
C THR A 267 12.26 -31.81 6.40
N PHE A 268 11.12 -32.48 6.18
CA PHE A 268 10.32 -32.33 4.96
C PHE A 268 10.01 -30.85 4.65
N LEU A 269 9.51 -30.12 5.66
CA LEU A 269 9.12 -28.72 5.54
C LEU A 269 10.27 -27.77 5.20
N ASN A 270 11.41 -27.93 5.85
CA ASN A 270 12.52 -26.98 5.76
C ASN A 270 13.48 -27.29 4.60
N LYS A 271 13.62 -28.55 4.21
CA LYS A 271 14.57 -28.97 3.18
C LYS A 271 13.86 -29.12 1.84
N ASP A 272 12.85 -29.97 1.78
CA ASP A 272 12.35 -30.50 0.51
C ASP A 272 11.14 -29.70 0.01
N ALA A 273 10.18 -29.41 0.87
CA ALA A 273 9.07 -28.52 0.56
C ALA A 273 9.54 -27.06 0.32
N SER A 274 10.73 -26.70 0.80
CA SER A 274 11.33 -25.39 0.50
C SER A 274 11.64 -25.20 -0.99
N LEU A 275 11.85 -26.28 -1.74
CA LEU A 275 12.14 -26.25 -3.18
C LEU A 275 10.97 -25.69 -3.99
N VAL A 276 9.75 -25.87 -3.48
CA VAL A 276 8.51 -25.38 -4.10
C VAL A 276 8.04 -24.05 -3.51
N ARG A 277 8.96 -23.29 -2.89
CA ARG A 277 8.66 -22.07 -2.12
C ARG A 277 7.81 -21.02 -2.81
N ARG A 278 8.01 -20.87 -4.11
CA ARG A 278 7.31 -19.91 -4.96
C ARG A 278 5.82 -20.22 -5.17
N TYR A 279 5.38 -21.44 -4.84
CA TYR A 279 4.01 -21.92 -5.06
C TYR A 279 3.21 -22.02 -3.76
N TRP A 280 3.76 -21.60 -2.62
CA TRP A 280 3.03 -21.55 -1.36
C TRP A 280 1.86 -20.55 -1.41
N PRO A 281 0.75 -20.84 -0.70
CA PRO A 281 0.45 -22.07 0.06
C PRO A 281 0.03 -23.24 -0.85
N VAL A 282 0.32 -24.47 -0.41
CA VAL A 282 0.03 -25.71 -1.15
C VAL A 282 -0.63 -26.73 -0.23
N TRP A 283 -1.73 -27.31 -0.69
CA TRP A 283 -2.44 -28.38 0.00
C TRP A 283 -1.58 -29.62 0.19
N ILE A 284 -1.72 -30.25 1.37
CA ILE A 284 -1.17 -31.57 1.67
C ILE A 284 -2.31 -32.51 2.06
N GLY A 285 -2.03 -33.81 2.06
CA GLY A 285 -2.99 -34.86 2.33
C GLY A 285 -3.33 -35.04 3.79
N ALA A 286 -3.55 -33.97 4.55
CA ALA A 286 -3.98 -34.07 5.95
C ALA A 286 -5.28 -33.31 6.23
N SER A 287 -6.16 -33.95 6.98
CA SER A 287 -7.43 -33.37 7.42
C SER A 287 -7.79 -33.78 8.85
N TYR A 288 -8.64 -32.99 9.50
CA TYR A 288 -9.14 -33.29 10.84
C TYR A 288 -10.38 -34.18 10.75
N SER A 289 -10.34 -35.34 11.41
CA SER A 289 -11.44 -36.27 11.52
C SER A 289 -12.24 -35.99 12.80
N SER A 290 -13.51 -35.64 12.65
CA SER A 290 -14.41 -35.42 13.79
C SER A 290 -14.76 -36.71 14.55
N GLU A 291 -14.63 -37.86 13.91
CA GLU A 291 -14.94 -39.17 14.53
C GLU A 291 -13.82 -39.64 15.45
N SER A 292 -12.57 -39.46 15.02
CA SER A 292 -11.39 -39.85 15.80
C SER A 292 -10.84 -38.71 16.66
N GLU A 293 -11.38 -37.50 16.51
CA GLU A 293 -10.89 -36.26 17.12
C GLU A 293 -9.39 -36.00 16.88
N GLN A 294 -8.87 -36.42 15.72
CA GLN A 294 -7.46 -36.36 15.38
C GLN A 294 -7.23 -35.86 13.96
N TRP A 295 -6.04 -35.29 13.74
CA TRP A 295 -5.52 -35.04 12.41
C TRP A 295 -5.06 -36.35 11.79
N GLN A 296 -5.44 -36.60 10.54
CA GLN A 296 -5.13 -37.83 9.82
C GLN A 296 -4.60 -37.52 8.43
N TRP A 297 -3.65 -38.33 7.97
CA TRP A 297 -3.27 -38.36 6.57
C TRP A 297 -4.40 -38.95 5.72
N VAL A 298 -4.35 -38.73 4.41
CA VAL A 298 -5.26 -39.34 3.42
C VAL A 298 -5.23 -40.87 3.43
N THR A 299 -4.18 -41.46 3.99
CA THR A 299 -4.03 -42.91 4.26
C THR A 299 -4.83 -43.40 5.47
N GLY A 300 -5.38 -42.49 6.28
CA GLY A 300 -6.08 -42.78 7.53
C GLY A 300 -5.17 -42.85 8.76
N LEU A 301 -3.86 -42.72 8.60
CA LEU A 301 -2.91 -42.71 9.71
C LEU A 301 -2.99 -41.40 10.50
N SER A 302 -3.13 -41.50 11.81
CA SER A 302 -3.14 -40.33 12.71
C SER A 302 -1.78 -39.62 12.76
N ILE A 303 -1.83 -38.30 12.90
CA ILE A 303 -0.66 -37.42 12.95
C ILE A 303 -0.52 -36.88 14.38
N GLN A 304 0.59 -37.20 15.05
CA GLN A 304 0.81 -36.79 16.45
C GLN A 304 1.45 -35.40 16.53
N ASP A 305 2.55 -35.18 15.80
CA ASP A 305 3.37 -33.96 15.94
C ASP A 305 3.41 -33.15 14.65
N LEU A 306 2.42 -32.28 14.46
CA LEU A 306 2.39 -31.32 13.36
C LEU A 306 3.23 -30.07 13.72
N PRO A 307 4.25 -29.69 12.90
CA PRO A 307 4.95 -28.40 13.02
C PRO A 307 4.04 -27.21 12.66
N TRP A 308 3.15 -26.88 13.58
CA TRP A 308 2.19 -25.80 13.44
C TRP A 308 2.85 -24.44 13.28
N PHE A 309 2.22 -23.58 12.48
CA PHE A 309 2.47 -22.14 12.56
C PHE A 309 2.08 -21.63 13.96
N PRO A 310 2.83 -20.70 14.59
CA PRO A 310 2.49 -20.18 15.90
C PRO A 310 1.03 -19.69 15.99
N GLY A 311 0.30 -20.16 17.00
CA GLY A 311 -1.12 -19.83 17.19
C GLY A 311 -2.10 -20.68 16.37
N ARG A 312 -1.64 -21.77 15.74
CA ARG A 312 -2.48 -22.83 15.13
C ARG A 312 -2.53 -24.05 16.05
N PRO A 313 -3.54 -24.95 15.90
CA PRO A 313 -4.61 -24.92 14.90
C PRO A 313 -5.67 -23.84 15.17
N SER A 314 -6.28 -23.34 14.10
CA SER A 314 -7.46 -22.48 14.18
C SER A 314 -8.72 -23.27 14.53
N THR A 315 -9.61 -22.64 15.29
CA THR A 315 -10.88 -23.20 15.74
C THR A 315 -12.06 -22.48 15.08
N PRO A 316 -13.23 -23.13 14.92
CA PRO A 316 -13.51 -24.52 15.25
C PRO A 316 -12.97 -25.50 14.19
N LEU A 317 -12.45 -26.65 14.65
CA LEU A 317 -11.90 -27.67 13.75
C LEU A 317 -12.95 -28.29 12.82
N THR A 318 -14.24 -28.15 13.10
CA THR A 318 -15.31 -28.54 12.17
C THR A 318 -15.36 -27.70 10.89
N ARG A 319 -14.76 -26.50 10.91
CA ARG A 319 -14.68 -25.59 9.75
C ARG A 319 -13.27 -25.48 9.18
N TYR A 320 -12.25 -25.55 10.04
CA TYR A 320 -10.84 -25.41 9.67
C TYR A 320 -10.14 -26.78 9.74
N ASN A 321 -10.54 -27.70 8.88
CA ASN A 321 -10.17 -29.12 8.92
C ASN A 321 -9.24 -29.59 7.80
N CYS A 322 -8.70 -28.74 6.93
CA CYS A 322 -7.72 -29.15 5.92
C CYS A 322 -6.39 -28.42 6.09
N LEU A 323 -5.29 -29.14 5.86
CA LEU A 323 -3.93 -28.65 6.05
C LEU A 323 -3.28 -28.25 4.72
N TYR A 324 -2.69 -27.06 4.70
CA TYR A 324 -1.68 -26.69 3.71
C TYR A 324 -0.35 -26.44 4.42
N VAL A 325 0.72 -26.38 3.63
CA VAL A 325 1.99 -25.82 4.07
C VAL A 325 2.15 -24.42 3.49
N SER A 326 2.81 -23.54 4.25
CA SER A 326 3.19 -22.21 3.79
C SER A 326 4.49 -21.77 4.45
N VAL A 327 5.09 -20.71 3.90
CA VAL A 327 6.38 -20.18 4.31
C VAL A 327 6.24 -18.83 4.98
N TYR A 328 6.91 -18.69 6.11
CA TYR A 328 7.01 -17.44 6.87
C TYR A 328 8.48 -17.18 7.20
N GLY A 329 9.05 -16.18 6.53
CA GLY A 329 10.48 -15.90 6.63
C GLY A 329 11.33 -17.04 6.07
N SER A 330 12.22 -17.60 6.88
CA SER A 330 13.09 -18.73 6.51
C SER A 330 12.50 -20.11 6.85
N GLU A 331 11.35 -20.18 7.51
CA GLU A 331 10.74 -21.45 7.95
C GLU A 331 9.45 -21.76 7.19
N SER A 332 9.11 -23.05 7.13
CA SER A 332 7.84 -23.55 6.60
C SER A 332 7.01 -24.15 7.73
N TYR A 333 5.68 -24.00 7.66
CA TYR A 333 4.78 -24.44 8.72
C TYR A 333 3.49 -25.06 8.15
N PHE A 334 2.88 -25.93 8.95
CA PHE A 334 1.52 -26.41 8.71
C PHE A 334 0.49 -25.40 9.21
N ILE A 335 -0.55 -25.19 8.40
CA ILE A 335 -1.67 -24.32 8.72
C ILE A 335 -2.98 -25.02 8.34
N ASN A 336 -3.95 -24.99 9.25
CA ASN A 336 -5.30 -25.45 8.96
C ASN A 336 -6.22 -24.32 8.47
N ILE A 337 -7.02 -24.61 7.46
CA ILE A 337 -7.93 -23.68 6.79
C ILE A 337 -9.19 -24.45 6.30
N PRO A 338 -10.30 -23.79 5.89
CA PRO A 338 -11.44 -24.51 5.33
C PRO A 338 -11.09 -25.24 4.03
N CYS A 339 -11.55 -26.49 3.89
CA CYS A 339 -11.23 -27.36 2.75
C CYS A 339 -11.72 -26.82 1.39
N ASN A 340 -12.69 -25.90 1.40
CA ASN A 340 -13.27 -25.31 0.19
C ASN A 340 -12.48 -24.10 -0.34
N ASP A 341 -11.44 -23.66 0.37
CA ASP A 341 -10.49 -22.67 -0.17
C ASP A 341 -9.72 -23.29 -1.34
N ARG A 342 -9.24 -22.46 -2.27
CA ARG A 342 -8.53 -22.95 -3.47
C ARG A 342 -7.04 -22.62 -3.38
N TYR A 343 -6.20 -23.65 -3.38
CA TYR A 343 -4.73 -23.56 -3.38
C TYR A 343 -4.14 -24.58 -4.36
N TYR A 344 -2.85 -24.45 -4.65
CA TYR A 344 -2.13 -25.48 -5.40
C TYR A 344 -2.07 -26.77 -4.59
N VAL A 345 -1.78 -27.89 -5.25
CA VAL A 345 -1.78 -29.21 -4.60
C VAL A 345 -0.43 -29.88 -4.74
N MET A 346 0.00 -30.54 -3.66
CA MET A 346 1.17 -31.39 -3.66
C MET A 346 0.70 -32.83 -3.70
N CYS A 347 1.09 -33.56 -4.74
CA CYS A 347 0.87 -34.99 -4.86
C CYS A 347 2.10 -35.76 -4.39
N GLN A 348 1.85 -36.99 -3.95
CA GLN A 348 2.85 -38.01 -3.64
C GLN A 348 2.58 -39.26 -4.48
N PHE A 349 3.66 -39.91 -4.94
CA PHE A 349 3.66 -41.12 -5.74
C PHE A 349 4.61 -42.16 -5.15
#